data_AF-A0A924A7H5-F1
#
_entry.id   AF-A0A924A7H5-F1
#
_cell.length_a   1.000
_cell.length_b   1.000
_cell.length_c   1.000
_cell.angle_alpha   90.00
_cell.angle_beta   90.00
_cell.angle_gamma   90.00
#
_symmetry.space_group_name_H-M   'P 1'
#
loop_
_entity.id
_entity.type
_entity.pdbx_description
1 polymer ?
#
loop_
_entity_poly.entity_id
_entity_poly.type
_entity_poly.pdbx_seq_one_letter_code
_entity_poly.pdbx_strand_id
1 'polypeptide(L)'
;LLATVCPSFLKFCILQGTCKVLVGSNFILLHYSQVSNNEYIFTRVDESVCHYGYGTKKACVDPYYSVAADLSIYKAGTVIFIPALVGLLLPDATLHAGYFIVRDTGSAIRGYGRFDFFTGFTPLDKRFNPLTKAGLAWKGTNLPFFVVSEEEAAPILKSRNYPLLPE
;
A
#
# COMPACT_ATOMS: atom_id res chain seq x y z
N LEU A 1 4.22 -23.03 -14.06
CA LEU A 1 4.96 -21.85 -14.57
C LEU A 1 3.95 -20.77 -14.97
N LEU A 2 4.04 -19.55 -14.42
CA LEU A 2 3.08 -18.46 -14.68
C LEU A 2 3.54 -17.48 -15.76
N ALA A 3 4.85 -17.19 -15.81
CA ALA A 3 5.49 -16.32 -16.80
C ALA A 3 7.01 -16.54 -16.79
N THR A 4 7.70 -16.13 -17.86
CA THR A 4 9.16 -16.03 -17.91
C THR A 4 9.54 -14.56 -18.02
N VAL A 5 10.38 -14.08 -17.10
CA VAL A 5 10.79 -12.67 -17.01
C VAL A 5 12.30 -12.57 -16.81
N CYS A 6 12.89 -11.40 -17.09
CA CYS A 6 14.30 -11.18 -16.83
C CYS A 6 14.60 -11.11 -15.32
N PRO A 7 15.82 -11.49 -14.86
CA PRO A 7 16.15 -11.51 -13.44
C PRO A 7 16.00 -10.16 -12.72
N SER A 8 16.26 -9.04 -13.41
CA SER A 8 16.08 -7.70 -12.84
C SER A 8 14.60 -7.39 -12.58
N PHE A 9 13.71 -7.79 -13.48
CA PHE A 9 12.28 -7.64 -13.31
C PHE A 9 11.74 -8.54 -12.19
N LEU A 10 12.23 -9.78 -12.08
CA LEU A 10 11.88 -10.66 -10.96
C LEU A 10 12.25 -10.01 -9.61
N LYS A 11 13.47 -9.46 -9.49
CA LYS A 11 13.91 -8.75 -8.28
C LYS A 11 13.02 -7.53 -7.98
N PHE A 12 12.62 -6.80 -9.00
CA PHE A 12 11.68 -5.68 -8.86
C PHE A 12 10.31 -6.15 -8.34
N CYS A 13 9.74 -7.22 -8.91
CA CYS A 13 8.47 -7.80 -8.45
C CYS A 13 8.54 -8.24 -6.97
N ILE A 14 9.63 -8.88 -6.55
CA ILE A 14 9.83 -9.29 -5.16
C ILE A 14 9.91 -8.08 -4.24
N LEU A 15 10.59 -7.00 -4.67
CA LEU A 15 10.73 -5.79 -3.88
C LEU A 15 9.41 -5.03 -3.72
N GLN A 16 8.62 -4.92 -4.78
CA GLN A 16 7.34 -4.21 -4.77
C GLN A 16 6.19 -5.04 -4.16
N GLY A 17 6.35 -6.35 -4.03
CA GLY A 17 5.31 -7.26 -3.54
C GLY A 17 4.25 -7.62 -4.60
N THR A 18 3.80 -6.66 -5.42
CA THR A 18 2.92 -6.93 -6.58
C THR A 18 3.47 -6.30 -7.85
N CYS A 19 3.38 -7.02 -8.97
CA CYS A 19 3.79 -6.50 -10.28
C CYS A 19 2.87 -6.92 -11.42
N LYS A 20 2.82 -6.09 -12.47
CA LYS A 20 2.06 -6.34 -13.69
C LYS A 20 2.95 -6.96 -14.76
N VAL A 21 2.59 -8.15 -15.23
CA VAL A 21 3.40 -8.95 -16.17
C VAL A 21 2.62 -9.16 -17.46
N LEU A 22 3.28 -8.97 -18.61
CA LEU A 22 2.71 -9.29 -19.93
C LEU A 22 2.91 -10.77 -20.21
N VAL A 23 1.83 -11.52 -20.40
CA VAL A 23 1.83 -12.95 -20.77
C VAL A 23 1.02 -13.11 -22.06
N GLY A 24 1.72 -13.38 -23.16
CA GLY A 24 1.12 -13.31 -24.50
C GLY A 24 0.71 -11.87 -24.81
N SER A 25 -0.58 -11.64 -25.06
CA SER A 25 -1.18 -10.33 -25.29
C SER A 25 -1.86 -9.72 -24.06
N ASN A 26 -1.89 -10.43 -22.93
CA ASN A 26 -2.64 -10.01 -21.75
C ASN A 26 -1.71 -9.62 -20.60
N PHE A 27 -2.04 -8.52 -19.94
CA PHE A 27 -1.42 -8.21 -18.65
C PHE A 27 -2.10 -8.97 -17.52
N ILE A 28 -1.31 -9.44 -16.57
CA ILE A 28 -1.78 -10.05 -15.33
C ILE A 28 -1.05 -9.42 -14.15
N LEU A 29 -1.76 -9.21 -13.03
CA LEU A 29 -1.13 -8.89 -11.76
C LEU A 29 -0.67 -10.17 -11.02
N LEU A 30 0.58 -10.18 -10.60
CA LEU A 30 1.18 -11.24 -9.79
C LEU A 30 1.64 -10.66 -8.45
N HIS A 31 1.18 -11.28 -7.36
CA HIS A 31 1.60 -10.99 -6.00
C HIS A 31 2.64 -12.01 -5.54
N TYR A 32 3.80 -11.52 -5.11
CA TYR A 32 4.83 -12.31 -4.46
C TYR A 32 4.35 -12.75 -3.07
N SER A 33 4.26 -14.06 -2.85
CA SER A 33 3.78 -14.61 -1.59
C SER A 33 4.94 -14.95 -0.64
N GLN A 34 5.86 -15.80 -1.09
CA GLN A 34 6.96 -16.31 -0.26
C GLN A 34 8.02 -17.01 -1.12
N VAL A 35 9.15 -17.35 -0.50
CA VAL A 35 10.07 -18.37 -1.02
C VAL A 35 9.75 -19.69 -0.36
N SER A 36 9.68 -20.77 -1.14
CA SER A 36 9.59 -22.14 -0.62
C SER A 36 10.48 -23.03 -1.47
N ASN A 37 11.28 -23.90 -0.85
CA ASN A 37 12.19 -24.82 -1.55
C ASN A 37 13.07 -24.13 -2.60
N ASN A 38 13.62 -22.95 -2.27
CA ASN A 38 14.40 -22.08 -3.16
C ASN A 38 13.66 -21.55 -4.41
N GLU A 39 12.34 -21.67 -4.46
CA GLU A 39 11.50 -21.12 -5.52
C GLU A 39 10.67 -19.93 -5.02
N TYR A 40 10.53 -18.91 -5.87
CA TYR A 40 9.66 -17.77 -5.59
C TYR A 40 8.21 -18.13 -5.96
N ILE A 41 7.32 -18.10 -4.96
CA ILE A 41 5.90 -18.36 -5.16
C ILE A 41 5.19 -17.05 -5.45
N PHE A 42 4.52 -17.01 -6.60
CA PHE A 42 3.62 -15.93 -7.00
C PHE A 42 2.19 -16.45 -7.11
N THR A 43 1.25 -15.59 -6.75
CA THR A 43 -0.18 -15.84 -6.91
C THR A 43 -0.78 -14.79 -7.83
N ARG A 44 -1.75 -15.18 -8.66
CA ARG A 44 -2.47 -14.23 -9.50
C ARG A 44 -3.39 -13.39 -8.62
N VAL A 45 -3.36 -12.07 -8.84
CA VAL A 45 -4.31 -11.15 -8.22
C VAL A 45 -5.59 -11.15 -9.05
N ASP A 46 -6.73 -11.16 -8.37
CA ASP A 46 -8.00 -10.89 -9.01
C ASP A 46 -8.18 -9.37 -9.12
N GLU A 47 -7.91 -8.83 -10.31
CA GLU A 47 -8.01 -7.40 -10.61
C GLU A 47 -9.44 -6.85 -10.45
N SER A 48 -10.47 -7.70 -10.48
CA SER A 48 -11.85 -7.30 -10.22
C SER A 48 -12.12 -7.05 -8.73
N VAL A 49 -11.25 -7.56 -7.84
CA VAL A 49 -11.36 -7.41 -6.39
C VAL A 49 -10.31 -6.45 -5.82
N CYS A 50 -9.03 -6.65 -6.16
CA CYS A 50 -7.93 -5.81 -5.72
C CYS A 50 -7.21 -5.19 -6.93
N HIS A 51 -7.79 -4.12 -7.46
CA HIS A 51 -7.30 -3.45 -8.67
C HIS A 51 -5.80 -3.07 -8.62
N TYR A 52 -5.31 -2.71 -7.43
CA TYR A 52 -3.93 -2.26 -7.23
C TYR A 52 -2.99 -3.34 -6.66
N GLY A 53 -3.47 -4.56 -6.44
CA GLY A 53 -2.70 -5.63 -5.85
C GLY A 53 -2.99 -5.90 -4.37
N TYR A 54 -2.28 -6.89 -3.84
CA TYR A 54 -2.31 -7.25 -2.44
C TYR A 54 -1.10 -6.69 -1.70
N GLY A 55 -1.35 -6.23 -0.46
CA GLY A 55 -0.33 -6.04 0.55
C GLY A 55 -0.29 -7.23 1.52
N THR A 56 0.07 -6.97 2.78
CA THR A 56 0.17 -8.01 3.80
C THR A 56 -1.19 -8.65 4.11
N LYS A 57 -1.18 -9.94 4.46
CA LYS A 57 -2.38 -10.75 4.72
C LYS A 57 -3.43 -10.71 3.60
N LYS A 58 -3.02 -10.47 2.35
CA LYS A 58 -3.90 -10.30 1.18
C LYS A 58 -4.91 -9.15 1.31
N ALA A 59 -4.62 -8.12 2.10
CA ALA A 59 -5.41 -6.90 2.05
C ALA A 59 -5.18 -6.18 0.71
N CYS A 60 -6.24 -5.69 0.06
CA CYS A 60 -6.08 -4.82 -1.11
C CYS A 60 -5.40 -3.52 -0.68
N VAL A 61 -4.44 -3.03 -1.47
CA VAL A 61 -3.84 -1.71 -1.26
C VAL A 61 -4.70 -0.61 -1.91
N ASP A 62 -4.98 0.44 -1.14
CA ASP A 62 -5.93 1.51 -1.44
C ASP A 62 -5.16 2.84 -1.62
N PRO A 63 -5.02 3.38 -2.84
CA PRO A 63 -4.25 4.59 -3.10
C PRO A 63 -4.67 5.74 -2.20
N TYR A 64 -3.69 6.42 -1.60
CA TYR A 64 -3.87 7.53 -0.67
C TYR A 64 -4.48 7.16 0.68
N TYR A 65 -4.90 5.92 0.92
CA TYR A 65 -5.45 5.47 2.21
C TYR A 65 -4.71 4.26 2.80
N SER A 66 -3.77 3.68 2.05
CA SER A 66 -2.90 2.59 2.47
C SER A 66 -1.54 3.09 2.94
N VAL A 67 -1.01 2.44 3.97
CA VAL A 67 0.38 2.58 4.38
C VAL A 67 1.04 1.22 4.59
N ALA A 68 2.32 1.12 4.24
CA ALA A 68 3.19 0.04 4.70
C ALA A 68 3.84 0.43 6.03
N ALA A 69 3.89 -0.50 6.98
CA ALA A 69 4.44 -0.25 8.31
C ALA A 69 5.20 -1.46 8.86
N ASP A 70 5.86 -1.25 10.01
CA ASP A 70 6.45 -2.33 10.79
C ASP A 70 5.36 -3.12 11.53
N LEU A 71 5.09 -4.35 11.07
CA LEU A 71 4.03 -5.19 11.64
C LEU A 71 4.30 -5.71 13.06
N SER A 72 5.53 -5.57 13.56
CA SER A 72 5.84 -5.84 14.96
C SER A 72 5.30 -4.75 15.90
N ILE A 73 5.01 -3.56 15.36
CA ILE A 73 4.52 -2.39 16.09
C ILE A 73 3.06 -2.09 15.72
N TYR A 74 2.76 -2.00 14.41
CA TYR A 74 1.43 -1.67 13.90
C TYR A 74 0.84 -2.89 13.18
N LYS A 75 -0.17 -3.51 13.77
CA LYS A 75 -0.82 -4.69 13.16
C LYS A 75 -1.51 -4.28 11.84
N ALA A 76 -1.65 -5.23 10.92
CA ALA A 76 -2.49 -5.01 9.75
C ALA A 76 -3.92 -4.63 10.18
N GLY A 77 -4.49 -3.58 9.57
CA GLY A 77 -5.76 -2.97 9.97
C GLY A 77 -5.64 -1.87 11.02
N THR A 78 -4.46 -1.62 11.60
CA THR A 78 -4.25 -0.43 12.44
C THR A 78 -4.53 0.84 11.63
N VAL A 79 -5.31 1.75 12.23
CA VAL A 79 -5.63 3.05 11.64
C VAL A 79 -4.70 4.10 12.22
N ILE A 80 -4.07 4.86 11.33
CA ILE A 80 -3.18 5.97 11.66
C ILE A 80 -3.84 7.27 11.26
N PHE A 81 -3.89 8.23 12.17
CA PHE A 81 -4.39 9.58 11.91
C PHE A 81 -3.24 10.58 11.85
N ILE A 82 -3.19 11.36 10.78
CA ILE A 82 -2.20 12.43 10.55
C ILE A 82 -2.97 13.75 10.38
N PRO A 83 -3.09 14.59 11.42
CA PRO A 83 -3.92 15.79 11.37
C PRO A 83 -3.52 16.77 10.26
N ALA A 84 -2.23 16.85 9.94
CA ALA A 84 -1.70 17.73 8.91
C ALA A 84 -2.21 17.39 7.50
N LEU A 85 -2.83 16.23 7.29
CA LEU A 85 -3.38 15.82 6.00
C LEU A 85 -4.91 15.97 5.91
N VAL A 86 -5.57 16.46 6.96
CA VAL A 86 -7.00 16.76 6.91
C VAL A 86 -7.23 17.89 5.90
N GLY A 87 -8.14 17.68 4.95
CA GLY A 87 -8.42 18.66 3.90
C GLY A 87 -7.44 18.63 2.73
N LEU A 88 -6.53 17.65 2.66
CA LEU A 88 -5.66 17.49 1.50
C LEU A 88 -6.49 17.07 0.28
N LEU A 89 -6.46 17.86 -0.79
CA LEU A 89 -7.15 17.57 -2.04
C LEU A 89 -6.49 16.40 -2.78
N LEU A 90 -7.25 15.34 -3.05
CA LEU A 90 -6.83 14.15 -3.78
C LEU A 90 -7.08 14.28 -5.29
N PRO A 91 -6.51 13.40 -6.14
CA PRO A 91 -6.69 13.46 -7.58
C PRO A 91 -8.14 13.28 -8.06
N ASP A 92 -8.99 12.63 -7.25
CA ASP A 92 -10.42 12.45 -7.51
C ASP A 92 -11.28 13.63 -7.02
N ALA A 93 -10.64 14.75 -6.66
CA ALA A 93 -11.23 15.95 -6.08
C ALA A 93 -11.84 15.79 -4.68
N THR A 94 -11.68 14.64 -4.03
CA THR A 94 -12.08 14.46 -2.64
C THR A 94 -11.08 15.10 -1.67
N LEU A 95 -11.52 15.38 -0.45
CA LEU A 95 -10.66 15.85 0.63
C LEU A 95 -10.29 14.68 1.53
N HIS A 96 -9.00 14.50 1.75
CA HIS A 96 -8.49 13.46 2.63
C HIS A 96 -8.84 13.77 4.10
N ALA A 97 -9.32 12.75 4.82
CA ALA A 97 -9.74 12.89 6.23
C ALA A 97 -8.58 12.71 7.23
N GLY A 98 -7.35 12.54 6.75
CA GLY A 98 -6.14 12.34 7.55
C GLY A 98 -5.90 10.90 8.01
N TYR A 99 -6.79 9.96 7.69
CA TYR A 99 -6.69 8.56 8.12
C TYR A 99 -6.03 7.66 7.07
N PHE A 100 -5.15 6.78 7.52
CA PHE A 100 -4.54 5.70 6.74
C PHE A 100 -4.74 4.36 7.46
N ILE A 101 -4.76 3.27 6.68
CA ILE A 101 -4.89 1.91 7.19
C ILE A 101 -3.60 1.15 6.86
N VAL A 102 -3.04 0.46 7.85
CA VAL A 102 -1.91 -0.46 7.63
C VAL A 102 -2.41 -1.65 6.82
N ARG A 103 -2.14 -1.62 5.52
CA ARG A 103 -2.53 -2.66 4.54
C ARG A 103 -1.31 -3.41 4.00
N ASP A 104 -0.10 -2.94 4.30
CA ASP A 104 1.12 -3.51 3.75
C ASP A 104 2.34 -3.49 4.71
N THR A 105 3.42 -4.12 4.31
CA THR A 105 4.71 -4.09 5.01
C THR A 105 5.87 -4.21 4.02
N GLY A 106 7.00 -3.59 4.34
CA GLY A 106 8.22 -3.69 3.56
C GLY A 106 9.40 -4.07 4.44
N SER A 107 10.37 -4.80 3.89
CA SER A 107 11.59 -5.19 4.63
C SER A 107 12.39 -3.96 5.12
N ALA A 108 12.32 -2.85 4.40
CA ALA A 108 12.97 -1.58 4.72
C ALA A 108 12.10 -0.63 5.58
N ILE A 109 10.89 -1.04 5.96
CA ILE A 109 9.96 -0.26 6.78
C ILE A 109 9.95 -0.85 8.19
N ARG A 110 10.85 -0.30 9.02
CA ARG A 110 11.14 -0.75 10.38
C ARG A 110 11.14 0.40 11.38
N GLY A 111 10.61 0.15 12.57
CA GLY A 111 10.57 1.10 13.68
C GLY A 111 9.31 1.96 13.77
N TYR A 112 9.20 2.68 14.90
CA TYR A 112 8.05 3.52 15.22
C TYR A 112 8.00 4.76 14.32
N GLY A 113 6.81 5.09 13.80
CA GLY A 113 6.58 6.27 12.96
C GLY A 113 7.18 6.19 11.56
N ARG A 114 7.68 5.03 11.13
CA ARG A 114 8.18 4.82 9.77
C ARG A 114 7.10 4.21 8.90
N PHE A 115 6.65 5.01 7.95
CA PHE A 115 5.52 4.72 7.08
C PHE A 115 5.91 4.90 5.62
N ASP A 116 5.44 4.01 4.74
CA ASP A 116 5.52 4.18 3.29
C ASP A 116 4.10 4.29 2.71
N PHE A 117 3.81 5.42 2.06
CA PHE A 117 2.46 5.78 1.66
C PHE A 117 2.18 5.27 0.24
N PHE A 118 1.15 4.45 0.11
CA PHE A 118 0.75 3.93 -1.18
C PHE A 118 -0.06 4.98 -1.95
N THR A 119 0.37 5.31 -3.18
CA THR A 119 -0.25 6.35 -4.02
C THR A 119 -0.74 5.82 -5.37
N GLY A 120 -0.94 4.50 -5.45
CA GLY A 120 -1.34 3.82 -6.68
C GLY A 120 -0.19 3.77 -7.69
N PHE A 121 -0.52 3.91 -8.98
CA PHE A 121 0.47 3.93 -10.06
C PHE A 121 1.19 5.26 -10.24
N THR A 122 0.84 6.27 -9.44
CA THR A 122 1.53 7.57 -9.44
C THR A 122 2.66 7.52 -8.40
N PRO A 123 3.93 7.68 -8.79
CA PRO A 123 5.02 7.68 -7.83
C PRO A 123 4.91 8.84 -6.81
N LEU A 124 5.29 8.57 -5.56
CA LEU A 124 5.29 9.56 -4.46
C LEU A 124 6.29 10.70 -4.65
N ASP A 125 7.28 10.58 -5.53
CA ASP A 125 8.28 11.61 -5.79
C ASP A 125 7.83 12.69 -6.80
N LYS A 126 6.65 12.51 -7.42
CA LYS A 126 6.15 13.43 -8.44
C LYS A 126 5.50 14.66 -7.83
N ARG A 127 5.87 15.85 -8.33
CA ARG A 127 5.38 17.15 -7.81
C ARG A 127 3.86 17.32 -7.83
N PHE A 128 3.14 16.58 -8.67
CA PHE A 128 1.68 16.64 -8.74
C PHE A 128 1.00 15.73 -7.71
N ASN A 129 1.72 14.79 -7.10
CA ASN A 129 1.19 13.92 -6.07
C ASN A 129 0.91 14.74 -4.79
N PRO A 130 -0.32 14.70 -4.26
CA PRO A 130 -0.71 15.54 -3.14
C PRO A 130 0.06 15.24 -1.85
N LEU A 131 0.48 13.99 -1.62
CA LEU A 131 1.28 13.64 -0.44
C LEU A 131 2.70 14.22 -0.50
N THR A 132 3.27 14.38 -1.71
CA THR A 132 4.55 15.07 -1.91
C THR A 132 4.45 16.54 -1.52
N LYS A 133 3.33 17.19 -1.90
CA LYS A 133 3.05 18.59 -1.54
C LYS A 133 2.89 18.76 -0.03
N ALA A 134 2.34 17.74 0.65
CA ALA A 134 2.26 17.68 2.10
C ALA A 134 3.58 17.29 2.80
N GLY A 135 4.66 17.09 2.03
CA GLY A 135 5.99 16.78 2.57
C GLY A 135 6.24 15.30 2.87
N LEU A 136 5.31 14.39 2.60
CA LEU A 136 5.47 12.97 2.97
C LEU A 136 6.45 12.19 2.08
N ALA A 137 6.91 12.76 0.97
CA ALA A 137 7.94 12.15 0.12
C ALA A 137 9.36 12.26 0.71
N TRP A 138 9.58 13.09 1.74
CA TRP A 138 10.91 13.35 2.29
C TRP A 138 11.20 12.49 3.51
N LYS A 139 12.35 11.79 3.51
CA LYS A 139 12.76 10.88 4.59
C LYS A 139 12.93 11.54 5.97
N GLY A 140 13.03 12.88 6.03
CA GLY A 140 13.17 13.65 7.26
C GLY A 140 11.87 14.24 7.79
N THR A 141 10.74 13.99 7.13
CA THR A 141 9.45 14.56 7.53
C THR A 141 9.01 13.96 8.86
N ASN A 142 8.78 14.85 9.83
CA ASN A 142 8.28 14.50 11.14
C ASN A 142 6.94 15.23 11.36
N LEU A 143 5.87 14.57 10.95
CA LEU A 143 4.50 15.03 11.22
C LEU A 143 3.95 14.27 12.42
N PRO A 144 3.26 14.93 13.36
CA PRO A 144 2.53 14.25 14.40
C PRO A 144 1.53 13.25 13.80
N PHE A 145 1.47 12.06 14.39
CA PHE A 145 0.49 11.04 14.05
C PHE A 145 -0.04 10.37 15.32
N PHE A 146 -1.21 9.78 15.20
CA PHE A 146 -1.89 9.08 16.28
C PHE A 146 -2.30 7.69 15.81
N VAL A 147 -2.11 6.70 16.67
CA VAL A 147 -2.74 5.39 16.48
C VAL A 147 -4.17 5.51 16.98
N VAL A 148 -5.14 5.30 16.11
CA VAL A 148 -6.56 5.41 16.42
C VAL A 148 -6.99 4.19 17.23
N SER A 149 -7.83 4.40 18.24
CA SER A 149 -8.38 3.32 19.08
C SER A 149 -9.23 2.35 18.24
N GLU A 150 -9.44 1.11 18.71
CA GLU A 150 -10.23 0.12 17.95
C GLU A 150 -11.68 0.58 17.72
N GLU A 151 -12.28 1.26 18.70
CA GLU A 151 -13.64 1.81 18.62
C GLU A 151 -13.74 2.89 17.53
N GLU A 152 -12.81 3.83 17.51
CA GLU A 152 -12.77 4.90 16.51
C GLU A 152 -12.32 4.40 15.13
N ALA A 153 -11.52 3.34 15.08
CA ALA A 153 -11.04 2.73 13.84
C ALA A 153 -12.15 1.97 13.10
N ALA A 154 -13.10 1.37 13.81
CA ALA A 154 -14.17 0.56 13.24
C ALA A 154 -14.96 1.25 12.10
N PRO A 155 -15.49 2.49 12.26
CA PRO A 155 -16.19 3.17 11.17
C PRO A 155 -15.27 3.49 9.97
N ILE A 156 -13.98 3.77 10.22
CA ILE A 156 -13.00 4.07 9.17
C ILE A 156 -12.73 2.81 8.35
N LEU A 157 -12.44 1.69 9.01
CA LEU A 157 -12.23 0.39 8.37
C LEU A 157 -13.44 -0.03 7.54
N LYS A 158 -14.65 0.15 8.07
CA LYS A 158 -15.91 -0.11 7.36
C LYS A 158 -16.06 0.77 6.13
N SER A 159 -15.84 2.08 6.26
CA SER A 159 -15.97 3.03 5.14
C SER A 159 -15.00 2.77 4.00
N ARG A 160 -13.82 2.22 4.30
CA ARG A 160 -12.80 1.84 3.31
C ARG A 160 -12.86 0.36 2.94
N ASN A 161 -13.92 -0.34 3.34
CA ASN A 161 -14.14 -1.76 3.08
C ASN A 161 -12.94 -2.67 3.40
N TYR A 162 -12.17 -2.38 4.45
CA TYR A 162 -11.01 -3.20 4.81
C TYR A 162 -11.44 -4.65 5.13
N PRO A 163 -10.76 -5.69 4.60
CA PRO A 163 -9.47 -5.67 3.90
C PRO A 163 -9.54 -5.50 2.38
N LEU A 164 -10.72 -5.32 1.80
CA LEU A 164 -10.95 -5.08 0.36
C LEU A 164 -10.86 -3.58 0.02
N LEU A 165 -11.27 -3.21 -1.19
CA LEU A 165 -11.43 -1.82 -1.64
C LEU A 165 -12.90 -1.40 -1.53
N PRO A 166 -13.20 -0.12 -1.23
CA PRO A 166 -14.56 0.38 -1.35
C PRO A 166 -15.04 0.31 -2.82
N GLU A 167 -16.34 0.15 -3.01
CA GLU A 167 -17.00 0.19 -4.33
C GLU A 167 -16.94 1.59 -4.96
#